data_AF-A0A366F1Y2-F1
#
_entry.id   AF-A0A366F1Y2-F1
#
_cell.length_a   1.000
_cell.length_b   1.000
_cell.length_c   1.000
_cell.angle_alpha   90.00
_cell.angle_beta   90.00
_cell.angle_gamma   90.00
#
_symmetry.space_group_name_H-M   'P 1'
#
loop_
_entity.id
_entity.type
_entity.pdbx_description
1 polymer ?
#
loop_
_entity_poly.entity_id
_entity_poly.type
_entity_poly.pdbx_seq_one_letter_code
_entity_poly.pdbx_strand_id
1 'polypeptide(L)'
;MLGEWRRDLGQYTLAGTVYVSGGEFDQQLSNVRFMIFKKELPLALAAMVNGDKGFFTYYPWLLDAPIIVCFESVFPEYQQTLYFGTPRQYLLK
;
A
#
# COMPACT_ATOMS: atom_id res chain seq x y z
N MET A 1 -1.50 7.65 -2.53
CA MET A 1 -0.91 6.31 -2.71
C MET A 1 -1.05 5.94 -4.18
N LEU A 2 -0.03 5.33 -4.76
CA LEU A 2 -0.13 4.67 -6.06
C LEU A 2 0.03 3.16 -5.83
N GLY A 3 -0.87 2.35 -6.37
CA GLY A 3 -0.79 0.90 -6.32
C GLY A 3 -0.51 0.33 -7.71
N GLU A 4 0.36 -0.66 -7.80
CA GLU A 4 0.70 -1.33 -9.05
C GLU A 4 0.89 -2.84 -8.85
N TRP A 5 0.48 -3.61 -9.86
CA TRP A 5 0.73 -5.04 -9.90
C TRP A 5 2.13 -5.31 -10.46
N ARG A 6 3.00 -5.91 -9.65
CA ARG A 6 4.33 -6.37 -10.05
C ARG A 6 4.35 -7.88 -10.17
N ARG A 7 5.18 -8.38 -11.10
CA ARG A 7 5.45 -9.80 -11.28
C ARG A 7 6.94 -10.04 -11.15
N ASP A 8 7.34 -10.69 -10.07
CA ASP A 8 8.73 -11.03 -9.79
C ASP A 8 8.85 -12.54 -9.60
N LEU A 9 9.76 -13.16 -10.36
CA LEU A 9 10.04 -14.62 -10.30
C LEU A 9 8.77 -15.49 -10.40
N GLY A 10 7.76 -15.04 -11.14
CA GLY A 10 6.50 -15.77 -11.33
C GLY A 10 5.46 -15.56 -10.21
N GLN A 11 5.77 -14.80 -9.17
CA GLN A 11 4.83 -14.39 -8.12
C GLN A 11 4.30 -12.98 -8.38
N TYR A 12 3.02 -12.76 -8.08
CA TYR A 12 2.41 -11.44 -8.17
C TYR A 12 2.45 -10.74 -6.81
N THR A 13 2.68 -9.44 -6.81
CA THR A 13 2.62 -8.57 -5.62
C THR A 13 1.87 -7.30 -5.98
N LEU A 14 0.99 -6.84 -5.09
CA LEU A 14 0.42 -5.50 -5.17
C LEU A 14 1.36 -4.55 -4.42
N ALA A 15 2.19 -3.83 -5.17
CA ALA A 15 3.13 -2.86 -4.62
C ALA A 15 2.45 -1.49 -4.49
N GLY A 16 2.55 -0.88 -3.31
CA GLY A 16 2.05 0.46 -3.05
C GLY A 16 3.18 1.43 -2.72
N THR A 17 3.06 2.68 -3.17
CA THR A 17 3.96 3.76 -2.74
C THR A 17 3.16 4.88 -2.07
N VAL A 18 3.64 5.32 -0.91
CA VAL A 18 3.10 6.43 -0.13
C VAL A 18 4.21 7.44 0.11
N TYR A 19 4.06 8.62 -0.48
CA TYR A 19 5.02 9.71 -0.31
C TYR A 19 4.80 10.45 1.02
N VAL A 20 5.80 10.42 1.89
CA VAL A 20 5.78 11.11 3.19
C VAL A 20 6.44 12.49 3.08
N SER A 21 7.70 12.55 2.64
CA SER A 21 8.48 13.80 2.50
C SER A 21 9.76 13.61 1.68
N GLY A 22 10.02 14.51 0.73
CA GLY A 22 11.27 14.64 -0.02
C GLY A 22 12.24 15.72 0.53
N GLY A 23 11.96 16.28 1.71
CA GLY A 23 12.71 17.39 2.32
C GLY A 23 11.98 18.73 2.31
N GLU A 24 10.78 18.79 1.73
CA GLU A 24 9.87 19.93 1.76
C GLU A 24 9.15 20.11 3.11
N PHE A 25 9.16 19.07 3.96
CA PHE A 25 8.59 19.09 5.31
C PHE A 25 9.68 18.84 6.35
N ASP A 26 9.56 19.51 7.50
CA ASP A 26 10.37 19.19 8.67
C ASP A 26 10.03 17.79 9.23
N GLN A 27 10.83 17.34 10.19
CA GLN A 27 10.68 16.01 10.77
C GLN A 27 9.34 15.85 11.50
N GLN A 28 8.85 16.90 12.16
CA GLN A 28 7.62 16.82 12.96
C GLN A 28 6.39 16.68 12.06
N LEU A 29 6.29 17.46 10.99
CA LEU A 29 5.22 17.34 10.01
C LEU A 29 5.31 16.02 9.23
N SER A 30 6.53 15.56 8.90
CA SER A 30 6.74 14.26 8.27
C SER A 30 6.25 13.11 9.15
N ASN A 31 6.47 13.18 10.46
CA ASN A 31 5.94 12.23 11.43
C ASN A 31 4.41 12.18 11.40
N VAL A 32 3.75 13.35 11.49
CA VAL A 32 2.27 13.44 11.45
C VAL A 32 1.73 12.82 10.16
N ARG A 33 2.32 13.15 9.01
CA ARG A 33 1.93 12.59 7.71
C ARG A 33 2.10 11.07 7.67
N PHE A 34 3.25 10.55 8.11
CA PHE A 34 3.51 9.11 8.19
C PHE A 34 2.44 8.40 9.04
N MET A 35 2.13 8.94 10.22
CA MET A 35 1.14 8.36 11.14
C MET A 35 -0.28 8.38 10.56
N ILE A 36 -0.69 9.48 9.94
CA ILE A 36 -2.00 9.59 9.27
C ILE A 36 -2.08 8.57 8.12
N PHE A 37 -1.08 8.54 7.25
CA PHE A 37 -1.10 7.61 6.12
C PHE A 37 -1.11 6.16 6.57
N LYS A 38 -0.29 5.80 7.56
CA LYS A 38 -0.27 4.43 8.11
C LYS A 38 -1.61 4.03 8.71
N LYS A 39 -2.33 4.97 9.35
CA LYS A 39 -3.67 4.75 9.91
C LYS A 39 -4.74 4.59 8.83
N GLU A 40 -4.72 5.43 7.79
CA GLU A 40 -5.76 5.46 6.75
C GLU A 40 -5.53 4.41 5.64
N LEU A 41 -4.31 3.87 5.52
CA LEU A 41 -3.97 2.95 4.43
C LEU A 41 -4.87 1.72 4.33
N PRO A 42 -5.25 1.04 5.42
CA PRO A 42 -6.16 -0.09 5.34
C PRO A 42 -7.51 0.26 4.71
N LEU A 43 -8.02 1.48 4.94
CA LEU A 43 -9.26 1.96 4.33
C LEU A 43 -9.06 2.24 2.84
N ALA A 44 -7.95 2.86 2.46
CA ALA A 44 -7.61 3.09 1.05
C ALA A 44 -7.43 1.77 0.27
N LEU A 45 -6.75 0.79 0.87
CA LEU A 45 -6.60 -0.56 0.33
C LEU A 45 -7.95 -1.24 0.16
N ALA A 46 -8.85 -1.13 1.15
CA ALA A 46 -10.22 -1.62 1.02
C ALA A 46 -10.96 -0.97 -0.15
N ALA A 47 -10.90 0.36 -0.29
CA ALA A 47 -11.56 1.04 -1.40
C ALA A 47 -11.05 0.56 -2.77
N MET A 48 -9.73 0.44 -2.93
CA MET A 48 -9.12 -0.06 -4.18
C MET A 48 -9.53 -1.51 -4.48
N VAL A 49 -9.37 -2.41 -3.50
CA VAL A 49 -9.72 -3.83 -3.67
C VAL A 49 -11.20 -4.02 -3.97
N ASN A 50 -12.08 -3.26 -3.32
CA ASN A 50 -13.52 -3.36 -3.57
C ASN A 50 -13.91 -2.76 -4.93
N GLY A 51 -13.20 -1.73 -5.41
CA GLY A 51 -13.35 -1.22 -6.78
C GLY A 51 -12.95 -2.24 -7.84
N ASP A 52 -11.92 -3.04 -7.57
CA ASP A 52 -11.37 -4.04 -8.49
C ASP A 52 -12.07 -5.41 -8.41
N LYS A 53 -13.22 -5.54 -7.74
CA LYS A 53 -13.95 -6.81 -7.62
C LYS A 53 -14.18 -7.51 -8.96
N GLY A 54 -14.55 -6.75 -9.99
CA GLY A 54 -14.77 -7.29 -11.33
C GLY A 54 -13.48 -7.77 -12.01
N PHE A 55 -12.33 -7.22 -11.66
CA PHE A 55 -11.03 -7.70 -12.13
C PHE A 55 -10.67 -9.05 -11.47
N PHE A 56 -10.93 -9.20 -10.18
CA PHE A 56 -10.65 -10.43 -9.44
C PHE A 56 -11.51 -11.63 -9.84
N THR A 57 -12.65 -11.44 -10.52
CA THR A 57 -13.43 -12.56 -11.06
C THR A 57 -12.68 -13.29 -12.18
N TYR A 58 -11.89 -12.57 -12.98
CA TYR A 58 -11.07 -13.14 -14.05
C TYR A 58 -9.69 -13.61 -13.55
N TYR A 59 -9.19 -13.00 -12.46
CA TYR A 59 -7.85 -13.28 -11.92
C TYR A 59 -7.91 -13.58 -10.40
N PRO A 60 -8.58 -14.66 -9.97
CA PRO A 60 -8.86 -14.91 -8.56
C PRO A 60 -7.61 -15.18 -7.71
N TRP A 61 -6.51 -15.66 -8.30
CA TRP A 61 -5.26 -15.91 -7.58
C TRP A 61 -4.59 -14.61 -7.07
N LEU A 62 -4.92 -13.46 -7.66
CA LEU A 62 -4.41 -12.17 -7.20
C LEU A 62 -4.94 -11.78 -5.81
N LEU A 63 -6.03 -12.42 -5.35
CA LEU A 63 -6.57 -12.19 -4.00
C LEU A 63 -5.63 -12.67 -2.90
N ASP A 64 -4.73 -13.58 -3.21
CA ASP A 64 -3.75 -14.14 -2.28
C ASP A 64 -2.34 -13.56 -2.49
N ALA A 65 -2.19 -12.62 -3.41
CA ALA A 65 -0.94 -11.90 -3.62
C ALA A 65 -0.62 -10.99 -2.42
N PRO A 66 0.64 -10.90 -1.97
CA PRO A 66 1.04 -9.97 -0.92
C PRO A 66 0.84 -8.51 -1.36
N ILE A 67 0.42 -7.69 -0.40
CA ILE A 67 0.40 -6.23 -0.52
C ILE A 67 1.59 -5.69 0.25
N ILE A 68 2.50 -5.02 -0.45
CA ILE A 68 3.71 -4.45 0.11
C ILE A 68 3.69 -2.95 -0.16
N VAL A 69 3.81 -2.12 0.88
CA VAL A 69 3.75 -0.67 0.75
C VAL A 69 5.05 -0.03 1.21
N CYS A 70 5.66 0.76 0.33
CA CYS A 70 6.81 1.60 0.61
C CYS A 70 6.35 3.02 1.00
N PHE A 71 6.75 3.46 2.18
CA PHE A 71 6.68 4.84 2.63
C PHE A 71 7.98 5.53 2.25
N GLU A 72 7.90 6.55 1.42
CA GLU A 72 9.05 7.29 0.92
C GLU A 72 9.28 8.55 1.74
N SER A 73 10.44 8.62 2.39
CA SER A 73 10.86 9.77 3.18
C SER A 73 12.37 9.99 3.15
N VAL A 74 12.79 11.25 3.17
CA VAL A 74 14.18 11.62 3.47
C VAL A 74 14.58 11.31 4.92
N PHE A 75 13.61 11.16 5.83
CA PHE A 75 13.86 10.80 7.22
C PHE A 75 13.87 9.26 7.36
N PRO A 76 14.98 8.64 7.79
CA PRO A 76 15.08 7.17 7.87
C PRO A 76 14.02 6.50 8.75
N GLU A 77 13.53 7.20 9.77
CA GLU A 77 12.46 6.72 10.65
C GLU A 77 11.14 6.44 9.91
N TYR A 78 10.88 7.18 8.82
CA TYR A 78 9.62 7.10 8.06
C TYR A 78 9.80 6.39 6.71
N GLN A 79 11.05 6.15 6.28
CA GLN A 79 11.39 5.34 5.11
C GLN A 79 11.20 3.86 5.43
N GLN A 80 9.98 3.34 5.25
CA GLN A 80 9.62 1.98 5.66
C GLN A 80 8.93 1.20 4.53
N THR A 81 9.25 -0.09 4.41
CA THR A 81 8.48 -1.03 3.60
C THR A 81 7.70 -1.95 4.53
N LEU A 82 6.37 -1.94 4.41
CA LEU A 82 5.48 -2.67 5.32
C LEU A 82 4.59 -3.64 4.55
N TYR A 83 4.35 -4.80 5.16
CA TYR A 83 3.40 -5.80 4.67
C TYR A 83 2.00 -5.50 5.17
N PHE A 84 1.02 -5.46 4.26
CA PHE A 84 -0.38 -5.15 4.54
C PHE A 84 -1.31 -6.33 4.32
N GLY A 85 -0.82 -7.56 4.24
CA GLY A 85 -1.68 -8.72 4.02
C GLY A 85 -1.90 -9.00 2.54
N THR A 86 -3.08 -9.49 2.19
CA THR A 86 -3.48 -9.81 0.82
C THR A 86 -4.82 -9.15 0.48
N PRO A 87 -5.17 -8.91 -0.80
CA PRO A 87 -6.43 -8.29 -1.16
C PRO A 87 -7.65 -9.00 -0.57
N ARG A 88 -7.60 -10.32 -0.38
CA ARG A 88 -8.67 -11.08 0.28
C ARG A 88 -9.08 -10.52 1.65
N GLN A 89 -8.14 -9.98 2.42
CA GLN A 89 -8.40 -9.41 3.75
C GLN A 89 -9.19 -8.09 3.71
N TYR A 90 -9.27 -7.48 2.54
CA TYR A 90 -9.91 -6.19 2.28
C TYR A 90 -11.19 -6.33 1.45
N LEU A 91 -11.51 -7.53 0.97
CA LEU A 91 -12.81 -7.84 0.38
C LEU A 91 -13.87 -7.77 1.48
N LEU A 92 -14.65 -6.69 1.48
CA LEU A 92 -15.76 -6.43 2.39
C LEU A 92 -15.41 -6.60 3.89
N LYS A 93 -14.58 -5.68 4.36
CA LYS A 93 -14.87 -4.96 5.62
C LYS A 93 -15.92 -3.90 5.37
#